data_AF-A0A925PXC1-F1
#
_entry.id   AF-A0A925PXC1-F1
#
_cell.length_a   1.000
_cell.length_b   1.000
_cell.length_c   1.000
_cell.angle_alpha   90.00
_cell.angle_beta   90.00
_cell.angle_gamma   90.00
#
_symmetry.space_group_name_H-M   'P 1'
#
loop_
_entity.id
_entity.type
_entity.pdbx_description
1 polymer ?
#
loop_
_entity_poly.entity_id
_entity_poly.type
_entity_poly.pdbx_seq_one_letter_code
_entity_poly.pdbx_strand_id
1 'polypeptide(L)'
;YSLHVDAALAARYLRTVAERAGVIRLERKLVDATRREDGTVEELQFEDGGKLRADLFVDVDARAELLTLLGVGFESWQNFLPCDRILTMPQALGDTRPPYMAVKAGTAGWQWRMPLQQIASAGIVYSSAHQSDDSAAQEIAGAAQHLAEPRLRSFTAGRRRTFWEKNVVAIGPAAGTLEPLAITDLQLSNTGLFGLLDHFPDTQFDPANIAGYNAAIGGEFERIRDYILLHYCAARRDDTPFWQHFAGLTLPQELARRIETYRASGRVSIRGEEAFSDLDWFWILDGAGIVPRDYDPLVDTIDFEQIKRLMLAISQKVSADVSSAPTHDSFFAAANARIGSARKVAAAGS
;
A
#
# COMPACT_ATOMS: atom_id res chain seq x y z
N TYR A 1 13.73 5.60 6.50
CA TYR A 1 12.96 4.64 7.34
C TYR A 1 11.49 5.06 7.31
N SER A 2 10.59 4.15 7.65
CA SER A 2 9.14 4.42 7.80
C SER A 2 8.66 3.99 9.19
N LEU A 3 7.35 3.99 9.44
CA LEU A 3 6.76 3.66 10.74
C LEU A 3 5.85 2.45 10.67
N HIS A 4 5.94 1.56 11.66
CA HIS A 4 4.88 0.59 11.94
C HIS A 4 3.93 1.18 12.97
N VAL A 5 2.66 1.35 12.59
CA VAL A 5 1.67 2.01 13.42
C VAL A 5 0.39 1.18 13.43
N ASP A 6 -0.29 1.14 14.57
CA ASP A 6 -1.64 0.60 14.64
C ASP A 6 -2.59 1.54 13.89
N ALA A 7 -3.19 1.04 12.81
CA ALA A 7 -4.05 1.82 11.93
C ALA A 7 -5.30 2.37 12.64
N ALA A 8 -5.85 1.64 13.61
CA ALA A 8 -7.04 2.09 14.34
C ALA A 8 -6.69 3.22 15.32
N LEU A 9 -5.53 3.15 15.98
CA LEU A 9 -5.01 4.26 16.80
C LEU A 9 -4.69 5.48 15.94
N ALA A 10 -4.05 5.30 14.78
CA ALA A 10 -3.75 6.38 13.85
C ALA A 10 -5.03 7.06 13.34
N ALA A 11 -6.03 6.28 12.92
CA ALA A 11 -7.32 6.81 12.48
C ALA A 11 -8.04 7.59 13.58
N ARG A 12 -8.02 7.11 14.83
CA ARG A 12 -8.59 7.87 15.97
C ARG A 12 -7.87 9.19 16.21
N TYR A 13 -6.54 9.20 16.13
CA TYR A 13 -5.75 10.41 16.27
C TYR A 13 -6.07 11.43 15.16
N LEU A 14 -6.04 11.00 13.90
CA LEU A 14 -6.36 11.85 12.75
C LEU A 14 -7.79 12.37 12.79
N ARG A 15 -8.75 11.56 13.27
CA ARG A 15 -10.12 12.00 13.53
C ARG A 15 -10.16 13.16 14.53
N THR A 16 -9.45 13.05 15.66
CA THR A 16 -9.40 14.14 16.65
C THR A 16 -8.81 15.43 16.05
N VAL A 17 -7.80 15.31 15.18
CA VAL A 17 -7.23 16.46 14.47
C VAL A 17 -8.27 17.08 13.53
N ALA A 18 -8.97 16.26 12.74
CA ALA A 18 -9.99 16.72 11.80
C ALA A 18 -11.19 17.40 12.50
N GLU A 19 -11.72 16.79 13.57
CA GLU A 19 -12.83 17.37 14.34
C GLU A 19 -12.44 18.72 14.97
N ARG A 20 -11.19 18.87 15.42
CA ARG A 20 -10.66 20.17 15.91
C ARG A 20 -10.50 21.21 14.81
N ALA A 21 -10.29 20.79 13.57
CA ALA A 21 -10.26 21.66 12.40
C ALA A 21 -11.67 22.03 11.87
N GLY A 22 -12.73 21.56 12.54
CA GLY A 22 -14.12 21.89 12.19
C GLY A 22 -14.85 20.85 11.36
N VAL A 23 -14.25 19.66 11.12
CA VAL A 23 -14.95 18.57 10.43
C VAL A 23 -16.09 18.04 11.30
N ILE A 24 -17.30 18.03 10.74
CA ILE A 24 -18.50 17.51 11.39
C ILE A 24 -18.62 16.02 11.08
N ARG A 25 -18.71 15.20 12.13
CA ARG A 25 -18.90 13.76 11.99
C ARG A 25 -20.37 13.38 12.13
N LEU A 26 -20.89 12.69 11.12
CA LEU A 26 -22.22 12.10 11.13
C LEU A 26 -22.10 10.57 11.11
N GLU A 27 -22.54 9.89 12.16
CA GLU A 27 -22.65 8.43 12.18
C GLU A 27 -23.98 8.00 11.56
N ARG A 28 -24.01 7.92 10.24
CA ARG A 28 -25.21 7.55 9.48
C ARG A 28 -24.87 6.53 8.41
N LYS A 29 -25.78 5.58 8.20
CA LYS A 29 -25.66 4.57 7.15
C LYS A 29 -26.34 5.09 5.88
N LEU A 30 -25.57 5.23 4.81
CA LEU A 30 -26.06 5.60 3.49
C LEU A 30 -27.01 4.51 2.97
N VAL A 31 -28.12 4.91 2.35
CA VAL A 31 -29.07 3.99 1.71
C VAL A 31 -29.33 4.33 0.25
N ASP A 32 -29.28 5.60 -0.13
CA ASP A 32 -29.51 6.04 -1.52
C ASP A 32 -28.95 7.46 -1.74
N ALA A 33 -28.94 7.93 -2.99
CA ALA A 33 -28.67 9.31 -3.33
C ALA A 33 -29.52 9.80 -4.52
N THR A 34 -30.04 11.03 -4.43
CA THR A 34 -30.71 11.68 -5.57
C THR A 34 -29.69 12.31 -6.51
N ARG A 35 -30.08 12.44 -7.78
CA ARG A 35 -29.27 13.04 -8.84
C ARG A 35 -30.02 14.18 -9.51
N ARG A 36 -29.26 15.17 -9.99
CA ARG A 36 -29.78 16.21 -10.88
C ARG A 36 -29.95 15.65 -12.30
N GLU A 37 -30.58 16.44 -13.18
CA GLU A 37 -30.78 16.08 -14.59
C GLU A 37 -29.45 15.84 -15.34
N ASP A 38 -28.37 16.51 -14.94
CA ASP A 38 -27.02 16.36 -15.52
C ASP A 38 -26.25 15.13 -15.00
N GLY A 39 -26.85 14.36 -14.08
CA GLY A 39 -26.29 13.16 -13.46
C GLY A 39 -25.43 13.39 -12.23
N THR A 40 -25.20 14.64 -11.80
CA THR A 40 -24.48 14.95 -10.54
C THR A 40 -25.29 14.48 -9.32
N VAL A 41 -24.59 14.05 -8.28
CA VAL A 41 -25.21 13.69 -6.99
C VAL A 41 -25.66 14.97 -6.29
N GLU A 42 -26.93 15.04 -5.87
CA GLU A 42 -27.49 16.22 -5.20
C GLU A 42 -27.59 16.03 -3.69
N GLU A 43 -28.13 14.89 -3.24
CA GLU A 43 -28.48 14.66 -1.84
C GLU A 43 -28.29 13.19 -1.48
N LEU A 44 -27.54 12.92 -0.41
CA LEU A 44 -27.44 11.59 0.20
C LEU A 44 -28.64 11.36 1.12
N GLN A 45 -29.15 10.14 1.10
CA GLN A 45 -30.24 9.66 1.96
C GLN A 45 -29.70 8.60 2.91
N PHE A 46 -30.11 8.68 4.18
CA PHE A 46 -29.63 7.80 5.24
C PHE A 46 -30.76 6.96 5.85
N GLU A 47 -30.39 5.84 6.46
CA GLU A 47 -31.32 4.88 7.10
C GLU A 47 -32.18 5.52 8.21
N ASP A 48 -31.68 6.58 8.86
CA ASP A 48 -32.40 7.35 9.89
C ASP A 48 -33.42 8.36 9.30
N GLY A 49 -33.61 8.37 7.98
CA GLY A 49 -34.43 9.34 7.26
C GLY A 49 -33.76 10.71 7.08
N GLY A 50 -32.54 10.87 7.58
CA GLY A 50 -31.73 12.07 7.38
C GLY A 50 -31.30 12.26 5.93
N LYS A 51 -30.99 13.50 5.59
CA LYS A 51 -30.52 13.91 4.25
C LYS A 51 -29.31 14.81 4.38
N LEU A 52 -28.40 14.75 3.40
CA LEU A 52 -27.23 15.64 3.33
C LEU A 52 -26.96 16.07 1.89
N ARG A 53 -26.89 17.38 1.66
CA ARG A 53 -26.46 17.99 0.40
C ARG A 53 -25.02 18.45 0.50
N ALA A 54 -24.29 18.32 -0.59
CA ALA A 54 -22.94 18.86 -0.75
C ALA A 54 -22.68 19.13 -2.23
N ASP A 55 -21.71 20.00 -2.51
CA ASP A 55 -21.28 20.25 -3.88
C ASP A 55 -20.37 19.13 -4.39
N LEU A 56 -19.44 18.67 -3.56
CA LEU A 56 -18.49 17.59 -3.85
C LEU A 56 -18.62 16.46 -2.82
N PHE A 57 -18.60 15.22 -3.29
CA PHE A 57 -18.58 14.01 -2.48
C PHE A 57 -17.25 13.28 -2.65
N VAL A 58 -16.63 12.87 -1.54
CA VAL A 58 -15.42 12.03 -1.55
C VAL A 58 -15.79 10.66 -1.00
N ASP A 59 -15.81 9.66 -1.88
CA ASP A 59 -16.04 8.27 -1.52
C ASP A 59 -14.71 7.65 -1.05
N VAL A 60 -14.71 7.14 0.18
CA VAL A 60 -13.56 6.46 0.80
C VAL A 60 -13.90 5.04 1.25
N ASP A 61 -15.13 4.57 0.98
CA ASP A 61 -15.61 3.26 1.38
C ASP A 61 -15.22 2.20 0.34
N ALA A 62 -14.76 1.03 0.80
CA ALA A 62 -14.33 -0.05 -0.10
C ALA A 62 -15.44 -0.56 -1.04
N ARG A 63 -16.72 -0.36 -0.69
CA ARG A 63 -17.87 -0.68 -1.55
C ARG A 63 -18.02 0.31 -2.70
N ALA A 64 -17.47 1.52 -2.56
CA ALA A 64 -17.61 2.66 -3.47
C ALA A 64 -19.07 2.86 -3.90
N GLU A 65 -19.97 2.98 -2.92
CA GLU A 65 -21.41 3.05 -3.15
C GLU A 65 -21.77 4.25 -4.03
N LEU A 66 -21.08 5.38 -3.89
CA LEU A 66 -21.38 6.59 -4.68
C LEU A 66 -20.93 6.46 -6.13
N LEU A 67 -19.75 5.91 -6.38
CA LEU A 67 -19.26 5.65 -7.74
C LEU A 67 -20.14 4.61 -8.45
N THR A 68 -20.57 3.58 -7.71
CA THR A 68 -21.46 2.54 -8.24
C THR A 68 -22.83 3.12 -8.60
N LEU A 69 -23.37 4.05 -7.80
CA LEU A 69 -24.61 4.76 -8.14
C LEU A 69 -24.47 5.53 -9.48
N LEU A 70 -23.30 6.09 -9.77
CA LEU A 70 -22.99 6.74 -11.06
C LEU A 70 -22.67 5.77 -12.20
N GLY A 71 -22.78 4.46 -11.98
CA GLY A 71 -22.55 3.44 -13.01
C GLY A 71 -21.07 3.15 -13.28
N VAL A 72 -20.16 3.60 -12.42
CA VAL A 72 -18.72 3.36 -12.59
C VAL A 72 -18.39 1.91 -12.25
N GLY A 73 -17.91 1.17 -13.25
CA GLY A 73 -17.52 -0.22 -13.13
C GLY A 73 -16.16 -0.44 -12.42
N PHE A 74 -15.91 -1.69 -12.08
CA PHE A 74 -14.64 -2.17 -11.52
C PHE A 74 -13.86 -2.96 -12.57
N GLU A 75 -12.55 -2.76 -12.62
CA GLU A 75 -11.59 -3.51 -13.42
C GLU A 75 -10.84 -4.48 -12.50
N SER A 76 -11.13 -5.77 -12.62
CA SER A 76 -10.43 -6.82 -11.87
C SER A 76 -9.06 -7.08 -12.48
N TRP A 77 -8.06 -7.23 -11.61
CA TRP A 77 -6.70 -7.61 -11.95
C TRP A 77 -6.31 -8.98 -11.36
N GLN A 78 -7.30 -9.81 -11.00
CA GLN A 78 -7.03 -11.15 -10.43
C GLN A 78 -6.22 -12.07 -11.35
N ASN A 79 -6.20 -11.81 -12.66
CA ASN A 79 -5.33 -12.52 -13.60
C ASN A 79 -3.84 -12.23 -13.33
N PHE A 80 -3.50 -11.03 -12.85
CA PHE A 80 -2.15 -10.60 -12.49
C PHE A 80 -1.86 -10.80 -10.99
N LEU A 81 -2.83 -10.49 -10.14
CA LEU A 81 -2.73 -10.50 -8.68
C LEU A 81 -3.81 -11.45 -8.11
N PRO A 82 -3.57 -12.77 -8.12
CA PRO A 82 -4.60 -13.78 -7.87
C PRO A 82 -4.97 -13.96 -6.40
N CYS A 83 -4.27 -13.31 -5.46
CA CYS A 83 -4.68 -13.36 -4.06
C CYS A 83 -5.95 -12.55 -3.82
N ASP A 84 -6.86 -13.12 -3.03
CA ASP A 84 -8.20 -12.59 -2.81
C ASP A 84 -8.70 -12.82 -1.36
N ARG A 85 -7.82 -13.35 -0.50
CA ARG A 85 -8.04 -13.50 0.93
C ARG A 85 -6.88 -12.89 1.71
N ILE A 86 -7.22 -12.27 2.83
CA ILE A 86 -6.27 -11.78 3.83
C ILE A 86 -6.74 -12.29 5.17
N LEU A 87 -5.89 -13.09 5.82
CA LEU A 87 -6.09 -13.52 7.20
C LEU A 87 -5.13 -12.75 8.09
N THR A 88 -5.64 -12.00 9.06
CA THR A 88 -4.82 -11.20 9.99
C THR A 88 -4.95 -11.72 11.41
N MET A 89 -3.84 -11.71 12.14
CA MET A 89 -3.80 -12.20 13.50
C MET A 89 -2.70 -11.51 14.31
N PRO A 90 -3.04 -10.84 15.43
CA PRO A 90 -2.02 -10.30 16.31
C PRO A 90 -1.26 -11.46 16.98
N GLN A 91 0.07 -11.34 17.00
CA GLN A 91 0.96 -12.33 17.58
C GLN A 91 1.79 -11.71 18.70
N ALA A 92 2.23 -12.55 19.64
CA ALA A 92 3.21 -12.14 20.64
C ALA A 92 4.48 -11.62 19.97
N LEU A 93 5.12 -10.62 20.57
CA LEU A 93 6.49 -10.24 20.19
C LEU A 93 7.44 -11.40 20.53
N GLY A 94 8.50 -11.55 19.73
CA GLY A 94 9.61 -12.41 20.11
C GLY A 94 10.59 -11.68 21.04
N ASP A 95 11.72 -12.30 21.33
CA ASP A 95 12.77 -11.72 22.19
C ASP A 95 13.37 -10.43 21.63
N THR A 96 13.27 -10.23 20.31
CA THR A 96 13.78 -9.06 19.61
C THR A 96 12.71 -8.44 18.71
N ARG A 97 12.81 -7.11 18.52
CA ARG A 97 11.99 -6.37 17.55
C ARG A 97 12.84 -5.95 16.35
N PRO A 98 12.81 -6.68 15.22
CA PRO A 98 13.50 -6.22 14.01
C PRO A 98 12.94 -4.88 13.52
N PRO A 99 13.78 -3.94 13.04
CA PRO A 99 13.35 -2.63 12.54
C PRO A 99 12.84 -2.70 11.09
N TYR A 100 12.18 -3.79 10.71
CA TYR A 100 11.67 -4.05 9.37
C TYR A 100 10.45 -4.98 9.42
N MET A 101 9.63 -4.96 8.37
CA MET A 101 8.62 -5.98 8.11
C MET A 101 9.30 -7.19 7.46
N ALA A 102 9.06 -8.38 7.99
CA ALA A 102 9.47 -9.60 7.32
C ALA A 102 8.34 -10.08 6.41
N VAL A 103 8.67 -10.34 5.15
CA VAL A 103 7.77 -10.95 4.17
C VAL A 103 8.32 -12.33 3.80
N LYS A 104 7.45 -13.33 3.74
CA LYS A 104 7.81 -14.70 3.38
C LYS A 104 6.82 -15.24 2.36
N ALA A 105 7.35 -15.76 1.24
CA ALA A 105 6.57 -16.50 0.25
C ALA A 105 5.99 -17.78 0.88
N GLY A 106 4.69 -17.98 0.70
CA GLY A 106 3.94 -19.14 1.19
C GLY A 106 3.58 -20.11 0.06
N THR A 107 2.65 -21.01 0.35
CA THR A 107 2.17 -22.04 -0.60
C THR A 107 1.40 -21.42 -1.77
N ALA A 108 0.48 -20.50 -1.47
CA ALA A 108 -0.44 -19.89 -2.44
C ALA A 108 -0.55 -18.36 -2.29
N GLY A 109 0.57 -17.73 -1.93
CA GLY A 109 0.65 -16.31 -1.65
C GLY A 109 1.86 -15.99 -0.78
N TRP A 110 1.68 -15.13 0.22
CA TRP A 110 2.75 -14.68 1.10
C TRP A 110 2.22 -14.25 2.46
N GLN A 111 3.11 -14.22 3.44
CA GLN A 111 2.80 -13.77 4.79
C GLN A 111 3.73 -12.65 5.21
N TRP A 112 3.23 -11.79 6.10
CA TRP A 112 4.04 -10.78 6.76
C TRP A 112 4.09 -10.99 8.26
N ARG A 113 5.15 -10.45 8.84
CA ARG A 113 5.24 -10.17 10.26
C ARG A 113 5.90 -8.81 10.48
N MET A 114 5.19 -7.94 11.18
CA MET A 114 5.55 -6.55 11.41
C MET A 114 5.49 -6.24 12.91
N PRO A 115 6.65 -6.05 13.58
CA PRO A 115 6.66 -5.68 14.99
C PRO A 115 6.04 -4.28 15.22
N LEU A 116 5.07 -4.20 16.12
CA LEU A 116 4.61 -2.95 16.74
C LEU A 116 5.27 -2.80 18.13
N GLN A 117 4.83 -1.82 18.92
CA GLN A 117 5.39 -1.60 20.25
C GLN A 117 5.08 -2.72 21.25
N GLN A 118 3.88 -3.30 21.19
CA GLN A 118 3.36 -4.24 22.20
C GLN A 118 3.09 -5.65 21.65
N ILE A 119 2.81 -5.74 20.35
CA ILE A 119 2.46 -6.98 19.64
C ILE A 119 3.16 -6.98 18.29
N ALA A 120 3.13 -8.09 17.57
CA ALA A 120 3.39 -8.11 16.14
C ALA A 120 2.07 -8.18 15.38
N SER A 121 1.95 -7.37 14.33
CA SER A 121 0.96 -7.62 13.28
C SER A 121 1.48 -8.74 12.40
N ALA A 122 0.71 -9.81 12.25
CA ALA A 122 1.01 -10.87 11.31
C ALA A 122 -0.23 -11.16 10.46
N GLY A 123 0.02 -11.64 9.25
CA GLY A 123 -1.06 -12.09 8.38
C GLY A 123 -0.52 -12.86 7.18
N ILE A 124 -1.45 -13.53 6.49
CA ILE A 124 -1.21 -14.24 5.24
C ILE A 124 -2.20 -13.72 4.19
N VAL A 125 -1.67 -13.40 3.02
CA VAL A 125 -2.40 -13.04 1.81
C VAL A 125 -2.29 -14.22 0.87
N TYR A 126 -3.43 -14.77 0.42
CA TYR A 126 -3.43 -15.99 -0.38
C TYR A 126 -4.58 -16.00 -1.40
N SER A 127 -4.44 -16.86 -2.40
CA SER A 127 -5.46 -17.11 -3.42
C SER A 127 -6.38 -18.25 -2.97
N SER A 128 -7.66 -17.98 -2.77
CA SER A 128 -8.66 -18.98 -2.38
C SER A 128 -8.88 -20.07 -3.44
N ALA A 129 -8.47 -19.81 -4.69
CA ALA A 129 -8.46 -20.82 -5.75
C ALA A 129 -7.36 -21.88 -5.57
N HIS A 130 -6.36 -21.61 -4.73
CA HIS A 130 -5.15 -22.43 -4.59
C HIS A 130 -4.92 -22.95 -3.16
N GLN A 131 -5.54 -22.32 -2.15
CA GLN A 131 -5.41 -22.70 -0.74
C GLN A 131 -6.71 -22.41 0.01
N SER A 132 -7.12 -23.33 0.89
CA SER A 132 -8.29 -23.14 1.76
C SER A 132 -7.97 -22.26 2.97
N ASP A 133 -9.01 -21.64 3.53
CA ASP A 133 -8.89 -20.79 4.72
C ASP A 133 -8.25 -21.55 5.92
N ASP A 134 -8.64 -22.82 6.12
CA ASP A 134 -8.07 -23.68 7.18
C ASP A 134 -6.58 -23.97 6.95
N SER A 135 -6.18 -24.23 5.70
CA SER A 135 -4.78 -24.47 5.37
C SER A 135 -3.94 -23.20 5.56
N ALA A 136 -4.46 -22.04 5.16
CA ALA A 136 -3.80 -20.75 5.37
C ALA A 136 -3.66 -20.42 6.87
N ALA A 137 -4.68 -20.71 7.67
CA ALA A 137 -4.63 -20.54 9.13
C ALA A 137 -3.58 -21.44 9.80
N GLN A 138 -3.38 -22.66 9.30
CA GLN A 138 -2.30 -23.55 9.77
C GLN A 138 -0.92 -23.05 9.35
N GLU A 139 -0.76 -22.54 8.13
CA GLU A 139 0.51 -22.05 7.60
C GLU A 139 1.06 -20.86 8.40
N ILE A 140 0.20 -19.89 8.74
CA ILE A 140 0.60 -18.74 9.56
C ILE A 140 0.87 -19.11 11.03
N ALA A 141 0.25 -20.18 11.53
CA ALA A 141 0.37 -20.60 12.93
C ALA A 141 1.77 -21.03 13.34
N GLY A 142 2.60 -21.48 12.38
CA GLY A 142 3.97 -21.90 12.65
C GLY A 142 4.93 -20.77 13.07
N ALA A 143 4.49 -19.50 13.08
CA ALA A 143 5.39 -18.35 13.25
C ALA A 143 5.56 -17.86 14.70
N ALA A 144 4.50 -17.85 15.54
CA ALA A 144 4.53 -17.37 16.93
C ALA A 144 3.19 -17.64 17.65
N GLN A 145 3.14 -17.45 18.98
CA GLN A 145 1.90 -17.51 19.76
C GLN A 145 0.90 -16.44 19.30
N HIS A 146 -0.35 -16.85 19.07
CA HIS A 146 -1.47 -15.99 18.70
C HIS A 146 -2.08 -15.31 19.93
N LEU A 147 -2.50 -14.07 19.77
CA LEU A 147 -3.11 -13.27 20.85
C LEU A 147 -4.61 -13.07 20.68
N ALA A 148 -5.15 -13.39 19.51
CA ALA A 148 -6.58 -13.33 19.21
C ALA A 148 -6.92 -14.29 18.06
N GLU A 149 -8.21 -14.55 17.89
CA GLU A 149 -8.71 -15.30 16.74
C GLU A 149 -8.36 -14.63 15.40
N PRO A 150 -8.02 -15.42 14.37
CA PRO A 150 -7.78 -14.90 13.02
C PRO A 150 -8.98 -14.13 12.48
N ARG A 151 -8.71 -13.00 11.81
CA ARG A 151 -9.73 -12.22 11.08
C ARG A 151 -9.52 -12.38 9.59
N LEU A 152 -10.47 -13.04 8.93
CA LEU A 152 -10.49 -13.22 7.50
C LEU A 152 -11.21 -12.06 6.81
N ARG A 153 -10.63 -11.57 5.71
CA ARG A 153 -11.24 -10.61 4.80
C ARG A 153 -11.04 -11.07 3.36
N SER A 154 -12.10 -11.05 2.58
CA SER A 154 -12.03 -11.23 1.12
C SER A 154 -11.87 -9.89 0.41
N PHE A 155 -11.18 -9.88 -0.72
CA PHE A 155 -11.04 -8.70 -1.57
C PHE A 155 -10.86 -9.12 -3.04
N THR A 156 -10.95 -8.15 -3.94
CA THR A 156 -10.62 -8.35 -5.35
C THR A 156 -9.56 -7.34 -5.72
N ALA A 157 -8.38 -7.81 -6.13
CA ALA A 157 -7.33 -6.93 -6.63
C ALA A 157 -7.81 -6.23 -7.90
N GLY A 158 -7.65 -4.91 -7.97
CA GLY A 158 -8.11 -4.12 -9.10
C GLY A 158 -8.42 -2.67 -8.72
N ARG A 159 -9.07 -1.97 -9.64
CA ARG A 159 -9.40 -0.54 -9.50
C ARG A 159 -10.75 -0.21 -10.12
N ARG A 160 -11.27 0.97 -9.82
CA ARG A 160 -12.37 1.56 -10.58
C ARG A 160 -11.87 1.95 -11.97
N ARG A 161 -12.77 1.85 -12.95
CA ARG A 161 -12.49 2.31 -14.32
C ARG A 161 -12.34 3.83 -14.40
N THR A 162 -13.03 4.53 -13.50
CA THR A 162 -12.97 5.98 -13.32
C THR A 162 -12.85 6.26 -11.82
N PHE A 163 -11.98 7.19 -11.44
CA PHE A 163 -11.72 7.58 -10.05
C PHE A 163 -12.45 8.86 -9.65
N TRP A 164 -12.75 9.74 -10.61
CA TRP A 164 -13.59 10.90 -10.43
C TRP A 164 -14.64 10.94 -11.53
N GLU A 165 -15.90 10.84 -11.14
CA GLU A 165 -17.05 10.94 -12.02
C GLU A 165 -17.98 12.06 -11.50
N LYS A 166 -18.26 13.07 -12.35
CA LYS A 166 -19.10 14.22 -11.99
C LYS A 166 -18.61 14.94 -10.73
N ASN A 167 -19.39 14.94 -9.66
CA ASN A 167 -19.04 15.53 -8.37
C ASN A 167 -18.68 14.49 -7.31
N VAL A 168 -18.29 13.28 -7.72
CA VAL A 168 -17.88 12.21 -6.81
C VAL A 168 -16.46 11.76 -7.13
N VAL A 169 -15.60 11.81 -6.11
CA VAL A 169 -14.18 11.44 -6.19
C VAL A 169 -13.94 10.22 -5.29
N ALA A 170 -13.33 9.18 -5.82
CA ALA A 170 -12.90 8.01 -5.07
C ALA A 170 -11.46 8.20 -4.58
N ILE A 171 -11.24 7.97 -3.28
CA ILE A 171 -9.92 7.99 -2.63
C ILE A 171 -9.76 6.74 -1.77
N GLY A 172 -8.56 6.16 -1.77
CA GLY A 172 -8.25 4.98 -0.97
C GLY A 172 -9.05 3.75 -1.44
N PRO A 173 -9.66 2.97 -0.53
CA PRO A 173 -10.34 1.72 -0.89
C PRO A 173 -11.48 1.87 -1.92
N ALA A 174 -12.12 3.04 -2.02
CA ALA A 174 -13.14 3.29 -3.02
C ALA A 174 -12.59 3.30 -4.45
N ALA A 175 -11.35 3.79 -4.61
CA ALA A 175 -10.65 3.89 -5.89
C ALA A 175 -10.17 2.52 -6.40
N GLY A 176 -9.84 1.61 -5.49
CA GLY A 176 -9.37 0.27 -5.81
C GLY A 176 -8.77 -0.42 -4.60
N THR A 177 -8.41 -1.68 -4.76
CA THR A 177 -7.74 -2.46 -3.72
C THR A 177 -6.64 -3.29 -4.36
N LEU A 178 -5.46 -3.27 -3.77
CA LEU A 178 -4.32 -4.09 -4.19
C LEU A 178 -3.86 -4.95 -3.01
N GLU A 179 -3.01 -5.92 -3.28
CA GLU A 179 -2.36 -6.68 -2.22
C GLU A 179 -1.43 -5.77 -1.42
N PRO A 180 -1.39 -5.88 -0.07
CA PRO A 180 -0.59 -4.99 0.76
C PRO A 180 0.92 -5.31 0.76
N LEU A 181 1.44 -5.94 -0.30
CA LEU A 181 2.84 -6.40 -0.39
C LEU A 181 3.83 -5.23 -0.40
N ALA A 182 3.44 -4.14 -1.07
CA ALA A 182 4.25 -2.92 -1.15
C ALA A 182 3.79 -1.80 -0.19
N ILE A 183 2.83 -2.09 0.70
CA ILE A 183 2.32 -1.17 1.74
C ILE A 183 1.87 0.19 1.16
N THR A 184 1.15 0.17 0.03
CA THR A 184 0.80 1.38 -0.72
C THR A 184 -0.55 2.00 -0.37
N ASP A 185 -1.36 1.41 0.50
CA ASP A 185 -2.74 1.89 0.76
C ASP A 185 -2.81 3.36 1.22
N LEU A 186 -1.94 3.74 2.18
CA LEU A 186 -1.87 5.12 2.67
C LEU A 186 -1.27 6.05 1.62
N GLN A 187 -0.29 5.55 0.85
CA GLN A 187 0.31 6.31 -0.24
C GLN A 187 -0.72 6.61 -1.34
N LEU A 188 -1.48 5.63 -1.78
CA LEU A 188 -2.58 5.81 -2.74
C LEU A 188 -3.65 6.79 -2.22
N SER A 189 -3.94 6.75 -0.91
CA SER A 189 -4.85 7.71 -0.30
C SER A 189 -4.29 9.13 -0.35
N ASN A 190 -2.99 9.31 -0.10
CA ASN A 190 -2.32 10.60 -0.21
C ASN A 190 -2.23 11.08 -1.67
N THR A 191 -1.88 10.21 -2.62
CA THR A 191 -1.84 10.54 -4.05
C THR A 191 -3.22 10.98 -4.54
N GLY A 192 -4.30 10.28 -4.12
CA GLY A 192 -5.67 10.70 -4.39
C GLY A 192 -6.00 12.07 -3.76
N LEU A 193 -5.59 12.31 -2.52
CA LEU A 193 -5.85 13.60 -1.87
C LEU A 193 -5.09 14.75 -2.53
N PHE A 194 -3.79 14.62 -2.78
CA PHE A 194 -3.00 15.67 -3.42
C PHE A 194 -3.41 15.87 -4.88
N GLY A 195 -3.68 14.79 -5.61
CA GLY A 195 -4.22 14.90 -6.96
C GLY A 195 -5.56 15.63 -7.00
N LEU A 196 -6.44 15.42 -6.00
CA LEU A 196 -7.68 16.19 -5.89
C LEU A 196 -7.40 17.67 -5.64
N LEU A 197 -6.38 18.02 -4.85
CA LEU A 197 -6.01 19.42 -4.60
C LEU A 197 -5.39 20.09 -5.84
N ASP A 198 -4.57 19.36 -6.61
CA ASP A 198 -3.97 19.86 -7.85
C ASP A 198 -5.02 20.10 -8.95
N HIS A 199 -6.11 19.33 -8.91
CA HIS A 199 -7.24 19.41 -9.84
C HIS A 199 -8.52 19.97 -9.17
N PHE A 200 -8.39 20.71 -8.06
CA PHE A 200 -9.54 21.06 -7.23
C PHE A 200 -10.59 21.86 -8.01
N PRO A 201 -11.87 21.45 -7.98
CA PRO A 201 -12.86 21.98 -8.89
C PRO A 201 -13.56 23.21 -8.28
N ASP A 202 -14.22 23.99 -9.14
CA ASP A 202 -15.39 24.76 -8.73
C ASP A 202 -16.67 23.93 -8.94
N THR A 203 -17.84 24.53 -8.80
CA THR A 203 -19.13 23.83 -8.97
C THR A 203 -19.46 23.48 -10.43
N GLN A 204 -18.64 23.90 -11.40
CA GLN A 204 -18.80 23.52 -12.82
C GLN A 204 -18.12 22.18 -13.14
N PHE A 205 -17.21 21.71 -12.29
CA PHE A 205 -16.52 20.43 -12.45
C PHE A 205 -15.90 20.25 -13.85
N ASP A 206 -14.99 21.17 -14.22
CA ASP A 206 -14.37 21.19 -15.55
C ASP A 206 -13.85 19.79 -15.96
N PRO A 207 -14.29 19.25 -17.12
CA PRO A 207 -13.87 17.93 -17.59
C PRO A 207 -12.35 17.74 -17.71
N ALA A 208 -11.58 18.82 -17.94
CA ALA A 208 -10.13 18.75 -18.02
C ALA A 208 -9.49 18.37 -16.68
N ASN A 209 -10.00 18.90 -15.57
CA ASN A 209 -9.53 18.58 -14.22
C ASN A 209 -9.86 17.14 -13.86
N ILE A 210 -11.09 16.71 -14.16
CA ILE A 210 -11.54 15.32 -13.96
C ILE A 210 -10.65 14.35 -14.77
N ALA A 211 -10.38 14.67 -16.04
CA ALA A 211 -9.53 13.84 -16.90
C ALA A 211 -8.09 13.76 -16.38
N GLY A 212 -7.52 14.90 -15.93
CA GLY A 212 -6.19 14.97 -15.34
C GLY A 212 -6.06 14.08 -14.11
N TYR A 213 -6.99 14.21 -13.16
CA TYR A 213 -7.04 13.37 -11.97
C TYR A 213 -7.14 11.88 -12.32
N ASN A 214 -8.08 11.51 -13.20
CA ASN A 214 -8.29 10.12 -13.60
C ASN A 214 -7.05 9.50 -14.26
N ALA A 215 -6.35 10.26 -15.10
CA ALA A 215 -5.11 9.80 -15.74
C ALA A 215 -3.99 9.60 -14.71
N ALA A 216 -3.81 10.54 -13.78
CA ALA A 216 -2.77 10.48 -12.76
C ALA A 216 -2.97 9.27 -11.83
N ILE A 217 -4.17 9.12 -11.26
CA ILE A 217 -4.50 8.02 -10.35
C ILE A 217 -4.50 6.67 -11.09
N GLY A 218 -5.00 6.63 -12.33
CA GLY A 218 -4.98 5.42 -13.14
C GLY A 218 -3.58 4.90 -13.40
N GLY A 219 -2.67 5.78 -13.83
CA GLY A 219 -1.27 5.42 -14.02
C GLY A 219 -0.60 4.93 -12.74
N GLU A 220 -0.94 5.52 -11.59
CA GLU A 220 -0.36 5.11 -10.30
C GLU A 220 -0.80 3.70 -9.88
N PHE A 221 -2.09 3.39 -10.01
CA PHE A 221 -2.59 2.03 -9.75
C PHE A 221 -1.91 0.99 -10.66
N GLU A 222 -1.72 1.30 -11.94
CA GLU A 222 -1.06 0.40 -12.90
C GLU A 222 0.42 0.18 -12.57
N ARG A 223 1.14 1.24 -12.18
CA ARG A 223 2.55 1.14 -11.75
C ARG A 223 2.70 0.30 -10.48
N ILE A 224 1.82 0.48 -9.50
CA ILE A 224 1.85 -0.30 -8.26
C ILE A 224 1.49 -1.76 -8.54
N ARG A 225 0.49 -2.04 -9.39
CA ARG A 225 0.19 -3.41 -9.84
C ARG A 225 1.44 -4.05 -10.44
N ASP A 226 2.11 -3.36 -11.35
CA ASP A 226 3.30 -3.87 -12.03
C ASP A 226 4.45 -4.12 -11.06
N TYR A 227 4.62 -3.25 -10.05
CA TYR A 227 5.60 -3.44 -8.99
C TYR A 227 5.32 -4.67 -8.12
N ILE A 228 4.06 -4.86 -7.70
CA ILE A 228 3.65 -6.05 -6.93
C ILE A 228 3.82 -7.30 -7.80
N LEU A 229 3.37 -7.26 -9.06
CA LEU A 229 3.48 -8.38 -9.99
C LEU A 229 4.93 -8.81 -10.23
N LEU A 230 5.88 -7.87 -10.24
CA LEU A 230 7.29 -8.17 -10.37
C LEU A 230 7.78 -9.14 -9.27
N HIS A 231 7.30 -9.00 -8.03
CA HIS A 231 7.69 -9.89 -6.93
C HIS A 231 7.29 -11.34 -7.20
N TYR A 232 6.15 -11.54 -7.85
CA TYR A 232 5.65 -12.87 -8.20
C TYR A 232 6.40 -13.46 -9.39
N CYS A 233 6.48 -12.73 -10.51
CA CYS A 233 7.07 -13.28 -11.74
C CYS A 233 8.59 -13.42 -11.66
N ALA A 234 9.27 -12.62 -10.83
CA ALA A 234 10.70 -12.73 -10.61
C ALA A 234 11.08 -13.81 -9.58
N ALA A 235 10.14 -14.34 -8.80
CA ALA A 235 10.41 -15.31 -7.73
C ALA A 235 11.05 -16.62 -8.23
N ARG A 236 10.93 -16.95 -9.53
CA ARG A 236 11.44 -18.18 -10.17
C ARG A 236 11.02 -19.46 -9.42
N ARG A 237 9.84 -19.44 -8.80
CA ARG A 237 9.21 -20.58 -8.14
C ARG A 237 8.24 -21.27 -9.08
N ASP A 238 8.22 -22.59 -9.02
CA ASP A 238 7.34 -23.47 -9.79
C ASP A 238 6.86 -24.68 -8.95
N ASP A 239 7.05 -24.61 -7.63
CA ASP A 239 6.85 -25.72 -6.70
C ASP A 239 5.38 -25.93 -6.29
N THR A 240 4.50 -24.96 -6.58
CA THR A 240 3.05 -25.08 -6.36
C THR A 240 2.25 -24.60 -7.57
N PRO A 241 0.98 -25.04 -7.74
CA PRO A 241 0.13 -24.54 -8.82
C PRO A 241 -0.02 -23.02 -8.84
N PHE A 242 -0.01 -22.38 -7.66
CA PHE A 242 -0.03 -20.92 -7.55
C PHE A 242 1.21 -20.27 -8.17
N TRP A 243 2.42 -20.78 -7.87
CA TRP A 243 3.65 -20.20 -8.41
C TRP A 243 3.83 -20.51 -9.90
N GLN A 244 3.39 -21.68 -10.36
CA GLN A 244 3.39 -22.06 -11.77
C GLN A 244 2.57 -21.12 -12.66
N HIS A 245 1.51 -20.49 -12.12
CA HIS A 245 0.70 -19.48 -12.83
C HIS A 245 1.55 -18.36 -13.44
N PHE A 246 2.56 -17.90 -12.71
CA PHE A 246 3.36 -16.73 -13.11
C PHE A 246 4.40 -17.04 -14.20
N ALA A 247 4.77 -18.31 -14.40
CA ALA A 247 5.74 -18.70 -15.42
C ALA A 247 5.20 -18.53 -16.86
N GLY A 248 3.89 -18.72 -17.05
CA GLY A 248 3.21 -18.58 -18.35
C GLY A 248 2.46 -17.26 -18.53
N LEU A 249 2.52 -16.36 -17.55
CA LEU A 249 1.73 -15.13 -17.54
C LEU A 249 2.27 -14.11 -18.56
N THR A 250 1.41 -13.63 -19.45
CA THR A 250 1.73 -12.49 -20.30
C THR A 250 1.74 -11.22 -19.45
N LEU A 251 2.92 -10.61 -19.29
CA LEU A 251 3.07 -9.41 -18.46
C LEU A 251 2.50 -8.16 -19.16
N PRO A 252 2.06 -7.15 -18.38
CA PRO A 252 1.81 -5.81 -18.90
C PRO A 252 3.03 -5.29 -19.68
N GLN A 253 2.78 -4.61 -20.81
CA GLN A 253 3.82 -4.18 -21.74
C GLN A 253 4.89 -3.34 -21.05
N GLU A 254 4.50 -2.44 -20.15
CA GLU A 254 5.43 -1.53 -19.47
C GLU A 254 6.32 -2.28 -18.46
N LEU A 255 5.77 -3.21 -17.67
CA LEU A 255 6.56 -4.10 -16.81
C LEU A 255 7.54 -4.95 -17.63
N ALA A 256 7.08 -5.57 -18.73
CA ALA A 256 7.94 -6.37 -19.61
C ALA A 256 9.10 -5.53 -20.18
N ARG A 257 8.79 -4.32 -20.64
CA ARG A 257 9.79 -3.35 -21.15
C ARG A 257 10.80 -2.97 -20.07
N ARG A 258 10.34 -2.73 -18.84
CA ARG A 258 11.20 -2.39 -17.69
C ARG A 258 12.16 -3.53 -17.36
N ILE A 259 11.66 -4.76 -17.24
CA ILE A 259 12.49 -5.95 -17.01
C ILE A 259 13.52 -6.12 -18.12
N GLU A 260 13.14 -5.97 -19.39
CA GLU A 260 14.07 -6.15 -20.49
C GLU A 260 15.13 -5.04 -20.58
N THR A 261 14.77 -3.81 -20.24
CA THR A 261 15.72 -2.69 -20.12
C THR A 261 16.77 -3.00 -19.04
N TYR A 262 16.32 -3.51 -17.89
CA TYR A 262 17.22 -3.92 -16.82
C TYR A 262 18.11 -5.10 -17.23
N ARG A 263 17.56 -6.13 -17.87
CA ARG A 263 18.34 -7.27 -18.40
C ARG A 263 19.39 -6.84 -19.42
N ALA A 264 19.18 -5.75 -20.14
CA ALA A 264 20.13 -5.30 -21.14
C ALA A 264 21.41 -4.70 -20.53
N SER A 265 21.29 -3.92 -19.44
CA SER A 265 22.40 -3.08 -18.96
C SER A 265 22.39 -2.74 -17.47
N GLY A 266 21.47 -3.31 -16.68
CA GLY A 266 21.25 -2.95 -15.28
C GLY A 266 20.52 -1.63 -15.08
N ARG A 267 20.10 -0.96 -16.17
CA ARG A 267 19.36 0.31 -16.10
C ARG A 267 17.94 0.10 -15.60
N VAL A 268 17.59 0.84 -14.56
CA VAL A 268 16.21 1.04 -14.14
C VAL A 268 15.75 2.40 -14.65
N SER A 269 14.84 2.40 -15.63
CA SER A 269 14.26 3.64 -16.15
C SER A 269 12.98 3.99 -15.39
N ILE A 270 13.01 5.10 -14.66
CA ILE A 270 11.81 5.74 -14.12
C ILE A 270 11.36 6.85 -15.05
N ARG A 271 10.04 6.95 -15.27
CA ARG A 271 9.43 8.05 -16.02
C ARG A 271 8.45 8.80 -15.11
N GLY A 272 8.75 10.07 -14.84
CA GLY A 272 7.86 10.95 -14.09
C GLY A 272 7.84 10.66 -12.58
N GLU A 273 6.80 11.15 -11.92
CA GLU A 273 6.54 10.87 -10.51
C GLU A 273 5.93 9.47 -10.36
N GLU A 274 6.69 8.54 -9.78
CA GLU A 274 6.26 7.17 -9.49
C GLU A 274 6.30 6.93 -7.98
N ALA A 275 5.43 6.03 -7.48
CA ALA A 275 5.43 5.60 -6.09
C ALA A 275 6.77 5.05 -5.58
N PHE A 276 7.53 4.42 -6.48
CA PHE A 276 8.73 3.66 -6.18
C PHE A 276 9.92 4.24 -6.93
N SER A 277 11.03 4.40 -6.22
CA SER A 277 12.30 4.88 -6.76
C SER A 277 13.02 3.82 -7.60
N ASP A 278 14.05 4.24 -8.30
CA ASP A 278 14.85 3.37 -9.17
C ASP A 278 15.55 2.29 -8.34
N LEU A 279 15.96 2.65 -7.12
CA LEU A 279 16.47 1.72 -6.12
C LEU A 279 15.44 0.68 -5.70
N ASP A 280 14.18 1.05 -5.51
CA ASP A 280 13.13 0.08 -5.11
C ASP A 280 12.96 -1.01 -6.17
N TRP A 281 12.87 -0.61 -7.45
CA TRP A 281 12.84 -1.53 -8.57
C TRP A 281 14.13 -2.36 -8.69
N PHE A 282 15.29 -1.71 -8.53
CA PHE A 282 16.59 -2.38 -8.56
C PHE A 282 16.67 -3.51 -7.53
N TRP A 283 16.28 -3.28 -6.27
CA TRP A 283 16.35 -4.28 -5.22
C TRP A 283 15.50 -5.52 -5.51
N ILE A 284 14.35 -5.36 -6.14
CA ILE A 284 13.51 -6.50 -6.53
C ILE A 284 14.11 -7.22 -7.74
N LEU A 285 14.54 -6.49 -8.76
CA LEU A 285 15.12 -7.08 -9.98
C LEU A 285 16.40 -7.86 -9.65
N ASP A 286 17.35 -7.22 -8.97
CA ASP A 286 18.63 -7.82 -8.58
C ASP A 286 18.45 -8.89 -7.51
N GLY A 287 17.66 -8.62 -6.47
CA GLY A 287 17.41 -9.54 -5.36
C GLY A 287 16.67 -10.82 -5.79
N ALA A 288 15.80 -10.73 -6.81
CA ALA A 288 15.18 -11.89 -7.44
C ALA A 288 16.13 -12.62 -8.41
N GLY A 289 17.35 -12.10 -8.60
CA GLY A 289 18.44 -12.64 -9.41
C GLY A 289 18.20 -12.56 -10.92
N ILE A 290 17.53 -11.49 -11.36
CA ILE A 290 17.58 -11.06 -12.76
C ILE A 290 18.94 -10.41 -12.96
N VAL A 291 19.84 -11.09 -13.67
CA VAL A 291 21.20 -10.59 -13.89
C VAL A 291 21.25 -9.86 -15.24
N PRO A 292 21.73 -8.60 -15.29
CA PRO A 292 21.99 -7.92 -16.54
C PRO A 292 23.00 -8.68 -17.43
N ARG A 293 22.79 -8.64 -18.75
CA ARG A 293 23.73 -9.22 -19.73
C ARG A 293 25.03 -8.42 -19.81
N ASP A 294 24.95 -7.14 -19.52
CA ASP A 294 26.08 -6.21 -19.47
C ASP A 294 25.81 -5.12 -18.42
N TYR A 295 26.83 -4.32 -18.12
CA TYR A 295 26.69 -3.13 -17.27
C TYR A 295 26.29 -1.91 -18.11
N ASP A 296 25.94 -0.81 -17.43
CA ASP A 296 25.64 0.46 -18.09
C ASP A 296 26.94 1.10 -18.62
N PRO A 297 27.10 1.33 -19.94
CA PRO A 297 28.31 1.93 -20.51
C PRO A 297 28.64 3.33 -19.95
N LEU A 298 27.69 4.04 -19.35
CA LEU A 298 27.97 5.32 -18.68
C LEU A 298 28.88 5.17 -17.45
N VAL A 299 29.00 3.96 -16.89
CA VAL A 299 29.97 3.66 -15.82
C VAL A 299 31.40 3.97 -16.27
N ASP A 300 31.74 3.79 -17.55
CA ASP A 300 33.08 4.06 -18.10
C ASP A 300 33.46 5.55 -18.09
N THR A 301 32.47 6.44 -17.90
CA THR A 301 32.69 7.88 -17.80
C THR A 301 33.07 8.33 -16.38
N ILE A 302 32.97 7.44 -15.41
CA ILE A 302 33.19 7.74 -13.98
C ILE A 302 34.58 7.24 -13.57
N ASP A 303 35.32 8.05 -12.80
CA ASP A 303 36.61 7.63 -12.23
C ASP A 303 36.41 6.47 -11.25
N PHE A 304 36.93 5.29 -11.61
CA PHE A 304 36.88 4.08 -10.77
C PHE A 304 37.45 4.33 -9.37
N GLU A 305 38.54 5.09 -9.26
CA GLU A 305 39.15 5.38 -7.95
C GLU A 305 38.26 6.29 -7.11
N GLN A 306 37.45 7.17 -7.73
CA GLN A 306 36.43 7.95 -7.04
C GLN A 306 35.32 7.05 -6.47
N ILE A 307 34.79 6.13 -7.27
CA ILE A 307 33.75 5.18 -6.83
C ILE A 307 34.27 4.29 -5.70
N LYS A 308 35.48 3.75 -5.85
CA LYS A 308 36.11 2.92 -4.82
C LYS A 308 36.28 3.67 -3.49
N ARG A 309 36.74 4.93 -3.53
CA ARG A 309 36.82 5.78 -2.33
C ARG A 309 35.44 5.99 -1.69
N LEU A 310 34.42 6.27 -2.50
CA LEU A 310 33.05 6.45 -2.02
C LEU A 310 32.52 5.18 -1.35
N MET A 311 32.69 4.02 -1.99
CA MET A 311 32.25 2.72 -1.43
C MET A 311 32.93 2.39 -0.11
N LEU A 312 34.24 2.64 -0.01
CA LEU A 312 34.99 2.47 1.24
C LEU A 312 34.48 3.41 2.33
N ALA A 313 34.22 4.68 2.00
CA ALA A 313 33.68 5.65 2.95
C ALA A 313 32.28 5.26 3.44
N ILE A 314 31.41 4.79 2.54
CA ILE A 314 30.07 4.26 2.90
C ILE A 314 30.21 3.06 3.82
N SER A 315 31.07 2.09 3.48
CA SER A 315 31.30 0.90 4.31
C SER A 315 31.78 1.26 5.71
N GLN A 316 32.79 2.13 5.82
CA GLN A 316 33.32 2.61 7.11
C GLN A 316 32.24 3.33 7.93
N LYS A 317 31.46 4.20 7.28
CA LYS A 317 30.36 4.91 7.94
C LYS A 317 29.30 3.94 8.45
N VAL A 318 28.86 2.99 7.63
CA VAL A 318 27.87 1.98 8.04
C VAL A 318 28.40 1.15 9.21
N SER A 319 29.66 0.71 9.20
CA SER A 319 30.26 -0.03 10.32
C SER A 319 30.31 0.79 11.61
N ALA A 320 30.66 2.07 11.53
CA ALA A 320 30.68 2.98 12.68
C ALA A 320 29.28 3.25 13.23
N ASP A 321 28.31 3.51 12.33
CA ASP A 321 26.92 3.74 12.69
C ASP A 321 26.31 2.48 13.35
N VAL A 322 26.53 1.28 12.79
CA VAL A 322 26.03 0.01 13.36
C VAL A 322 26.65 -0.27 14.74
N SER A 323 27.94 0.03 14.92
CA SER A 323 28.64 -0.22 16.18
C SER A 323 28.21 0.75 17.29
N SER A 324 27.73 1.95 16.94
CA SER A 324 27.29 2.97 17.90
C SER A 324 25.77 3.05 18.08
N ALA A 325 25.00 2.47 17.16
CA ALA A 325 23.55 2.53 17.19
C ALA A 325 22.98 1.75 18.40
N PRO A 326 21.99 2.30 19.11
CA PRO A 326 21.23 1.54 20.09
C PRO A 326 20.47 0.41 19.39
N THR A 327 20.24 -0.70 20.10
CA THR A 327 19.28 -1.70 19.62
C THR A 327 17.90 -1.08 19.51
N HIS A 328 17.09 -1.55 18.56
CA HIS A 328 15.71 -1.10 18.40
C HIS A 328 14.90 -1.26 19.70
N ASP A 329 15.18 -2.32 20.46
CA ASP A 329 14.57 -2.56 21.76
C ASP A 329 14.93 -1.52 22.82
N SER A 330 16.22 -1.19 22.92
CA SER A 330 16.70 -0.17 23.87
C SER A 330 16.16 1.23 23.52
N PHE A 331 16.04 1.55 22.23
CA PHE A 331 15.43 2.78 21.76
C PHE A 331 13.98 2.90 22.23
N PHE A 332 13.15 1.87 22.00
CA PHE A 332 11.76 1.91 22.43
C PHE A 332 11.59 1.92 23.95
N ALA A 333 12.44 1.21 24.69
CA ALA A 333 12.44 1.27 26.15
C ALA A 333 12.67 2.71 26.64
N ALA A 334 13.67 3.40 26.10
CA ALA A 334 13.97 4.78 26.44
C ALA A 334 12.86 5.75 26.01
N ALA A 335 12.32 5.60 24.79
CA ALA A 335 11.24 6.44 24.28
C ALA A 335 9.96 6.29 25.12
N ASN A 336 9.57 5.05 25.45
CA ASN A 336 8.38 4.78 26.25
C ASN A 336 8.51 5.28 27.69
N ALA A 337 9.70 5.19 28.29
CA ALA A 337 9.96 5.78 29.60
C ALA A 337 9.74 7.31 29.59
N ARG A 338 10.25 8.01 28.56
CA ARG A 338 10.05 9.47 28.39
C ARG A 338 8.58 9.83 28.20
N ILE A 339 7.86 9.11 27.33
CA ILE A 339 6.43 9.33 27.08
C ILE A 339 5.61 9.08 28.36
N GLY A 340 5.92 8.00 29.09
CA GLY A 340 5.27 7.66 30.36
C GLY A 340 5.44 8.77 31.40
N SER A 341 6.65 9.32 31.54
CA SER A 341 6.91 10.46 32.43
C SER A 341 6.13 11.71 32.02
N ALA A 342 6.11 12.06 30.73
CA ALA A 342 5.37 13.21 30.24
C ALA A 342 3.85 13.11 30.51
N ARG A 343 3.27 11.91 30.32
CA ARG A 343 1.85 11.65 30.63
C ARG A 343 1.54 11.81 32.11
N LYS A 344 2.43 11.36 33.00
CA LYS A 344 2.26 11.53 34.45
C LYS A 344 2.31 13.00 34.85
N VAL A 345 3.21 13.79 34.27
CA VAL A 345 3.29 15.24 34.53
C VAL A 345 2.02 15.96 34.06
N ALA A 346 1.54 15.65 32.84
CA ALA A 346 0.32 16.26 32.32
C ALA A 346 -0.91 15.92 33.18
N ALA A 347 -1.02 14.68 33.67
CA ALA A 347 -2.12 14.24 34.54
C ALA A 347 -2.05 14.81 35.98
N ALA A 348 -0.88 15.26 36.43
CA ALA A 348 -0.70 15.88 37.74
C ALA A 348 -0.91 17.41 37.72
N GLY A 349 -0.91 18.03 36.54
CA GLY A 349 -1.16 19.45 36.32
C GLY A 349 -2.58 19.80 35.85
N SER A 350 -3.42 18.79 35.62
CA SER A 350 -4.87 18.87 35.40
C SER A 350 -5.62 18.51 36.68
#